data_AF-A0A939AZN6-F1
#
_entry.id   AF-A0A939AZN6-F1
#
_cell.length_a   1.000
_cell.length_b   1.000
_cell.length_c   1.000
_cell.angle_alpha   90.00
_cell.angle_beta   90.00
_cell.angle_gamma   90.00
#
_symmetry.space_group_name_H-M   'P 1'
#
loop_
_entity.id
_entity.type
_entity.pdbx_description
1 polymer ?
#
loop_
_entity_poly.entity_id
_entity_poly.type
_entity_poly.pdbx_seq_one_letter_code
_entity_poly.pdbx_strand_id
1 'polypeptide(L)'
;MKVEKSAVSEEPVSDEIARSKGRRLSIALAALGLFIVLTVLVYVLPPTHPLTRAISSAIPYPAAMVNGSVITMHDYINEYDALKKYLGSSAEAESVPAQAMQQTILDALVNKTAIRELAMRDGVRLDEDRVEAFYLDLLGTEGSEEAFAKQLTENFGWTTRQFKERILESIVIALQMSEFVLGDEALQADGRAQIENELASPGTVPAQEMGVYPVAELPEAWAAVGELPVGGRTGVIESELNYLILELSERSEAGGETQLRLKAVSVPKVTLEDIVKEYLDGAKVRYFVR
;
A
#
# COMPACT_ATOMS: atom_id res chain seq x y z
N MET A 1 96.48 0.03 -7.26
CA MET A 1 95.11 0.53 -7.08
C MET A 1 94.26 0.02 -8.24
N LYS A 2 93.43 -0.99 -8.00
CA LYS A 2 92.55 -1.60 -8.99
C LYS A 2 91.13 -1.34 -8.50
N VAL A 3 90.39 -0.52 -9.23
CA VAL A 3 89.01 -0.13 -8.91
C VAL A 3 88.11 -1.29 -9.34
N GLU A 4 87.50 -1.95 -8.37
CA GLU A 4 86.53 -3.02 -8.58
C GLU A 4 85.15 -2.41 -8.77
N LYS A 5 84.53 -2.71 -9.90
CA LYS A 5 83.28 -2.12 -10.38
C LYS A 5 82.14 -3.02 -9.89
N SER A 6 81.45 -2.62 -8.82
CA SER A 6 80.23 -3.32 -8.37
C SER A 6 79.11 -3.13 -9.39
N ALA A 7 78.67 -4.25 -9.99
CA ALA A 7 77.47 -4.30 -10.80
C ALA A 7 76.25 -4.39 -9.88
N VAL A 8 75.39 -3.37 -9.93
CA VAL A 8 74.05 -3.38 -9.33
C VAL A 8 73.16 -4.25 -10.22
N SER A 9 72.63 -5.33 -9.67
CA SER A 9 71.63 -6.19 -10.28
C SER A 9 70.26 -5.52 -10.18
N GLU A 10 69.69 -5.06 -11.30
CA GLU A 10 68.27 -4.74 -11.40
C GLU A 10 67.49 -6.05 -11.55
N GLU A 11 66.71 -6.42 -10.53
CA GLU A 11 65.76 -7.54 -10.63
C GLU A 11 64.48 -7.12 -11.39
N PRO A 12 63.86 -8.04 -12.16
CA PRO A 12 62.73 -7.75 -13.03
C PRO A 12 61.40 -7.73 -12.26
N VAL A 13 60.99 -6.56 -11.77
CA VAL A 13 59.69 -6.34 -11.07
C VAL A 13 58.47 -6.39 -12.03
N SER A 14 58.69 -6.45 -13.35
CA SER A 14 57.62 -6.23 -14.34
C SER A 14 56.70 -7.45 -14.62
N ASP A 15 57.12 -8.68 -14.31
CA ASP A 15 56.38 -9.90 -14.70
C ASP A 15 55.32 -10.35 -13.68
N GLU A 16 55.49 -9.99 -12.41
CA GLU A 16 54.58 -10.40 -11.33
C GLU A 16 53.27 -9.60 -11.35
N ILE A 17 53.36 -8.32 -11.76
CA ILE A 17 52.20 -7.42 -11.90
C ILE A 17 51.28 -7.90 -13.05
N ALA A 18 51.84 -8.43 -14.14
CA ALA A 18 51.07 -8.89 -15.30
C ALA A 18 50.25 -10.17 -15.02
N ARG A 19 50.83 -11.17 -14.31
CA ARG A 19 50.10 -12.41 -13.95
C ARG A 19 48.97 -12.15 -12.95
N SER A 20 49.14 -11.19 -12.04
CA SER A 20 48.11 -10.85 -11.06
C SER A 20 46.86 -10.22 -11.70
N LYS A 21 47.04 -9.43 -12.77
CA LYS A 21 45.94 -8.80 -13.54
C LYS A 21 45.12 -9.84 -14.31
N GLY A 22 45.76 -10.82 -14.94
CA GLY A 22 45.08 -11.91 -15.65
C GLY A 22 44.22 -12.78 -14.74
N ARG A 23 44.72 -13.12 -13.54
CA ARG A 23 43.98 -13.92 -12.55
C ARG A 23 42.81 -13.17 -11.92
N ARG A 24 42.96 -11.86 -11.68
CA ARG A 24 41.86 -11.01 -11.19
C ARG A 24 40.75 -10.87 -12.23
N LEU A 25 41.10 -10.74 -13.51
CA LEU A 25 40.13 -10.67 -14.61
C LEU A 25 39.35 -11.99 -14.77
N SER A 26 40.02 -13.14 -14.69
CA SER A 26 39.33 -14.44 -14.80
C SER A 26 38.39 -14.71 -13.62
N ILE A 27 38.77 -14.32 -12.41
CA ILE A 27 37.91 -14.42 -11.22
C ILE A 27 36.69 -13.50 -11.37
N ALA A 28 36.89 -12.25 -11.82
CA ALA A 28 35.80 -11.31 -12.04
C ALA A 28 34.81 -11.82 -13.10
N LEU A 29 35.30 -12.40 -14.21
CA LEU A 29 34.46 -12.99 -15.25
C LEU A 29 33.71 -14.23 -14.75
N ALA A 30 34.35 -15.10 -13.96
CA ALA A 30 33.69 -16.25 -13.37
C ALA A 30 32.61 -15.84 -12.36
N ALA A 31 32.89 -14.83 -11.53
CA ALA A 31 31.91 -14.26 -10.60
C ALA A 31 30.73 -13.61 -11.33
N LEU A 32 30.99 -12.89 -12.41
CA LEU A 32 29.93 -12.31 -13.27
C LEU A 32 29.10 -13.41 -13.94
N GLY A 33 29.74 -14.45 -14.47
CA GLY A 33 29.07 -15.61 -15.04
C GLY A 33 28.18 -16.32 -14.01
N LEU A 34 28.69 -16.53 -12.80
CA LEU A 34 27.90 -17.10 -11.69
C LEU A 34 26.72 -16.20 -11.34
N PHE A 35 26.92 -14.88 -11.24
CA PHE A 35 25.85 -13.92 -10.96
C PHE A 35 24.74 -13.97 -12.01
N ILE A 36 25.09 -14.04 -13.30
CA ILE A 36 24.12 -14.18 -14.40
C ILE A 36 23.34 -15.50 -14.25
N VAL A 37 24.03 -16.61 -13.97
CA VAL A 37 23.37 -17.91 -13.77
C VAL A 37 22.42 -17.88 -12.58
N LEU A 38 22.84 -17.33 -11.43
CA LEU A 38 21.97 -17.18 -10.25
C LEU A 38 20.76 -16.30 -10.54
N THR A 39 20.94 -15.21 -11.30
CA THR A 39 19.85 -14.33 -11.74
C THR A 39 18.84 -15.12 -12.56
N VAL A 40 19.28 -15.86 -13.59
CA VAL A 40 18.38 -16.66 -14.44
C VAL A 40 17.65 -17.72 -13.61
N LEU A 41 18.33 -18.40 -12.69
CA LEU A 41 17.72 -19.41 -11.84
C LEU A 41 16.58 -18.85 -10.99
N VAL A 42 16.72 -17.64 -10.45
CA VAL A 42 15.67 -17.00 -9.61
C VAL A 42 14.38 -16.74 -10.38
N TYR A 43 14.46 -16.38 -11.66
CA TYR A 43 13.27 -16.06 -12.48
C TYR A 43 12.69 -17.25 -13.25
N VAL A 44 13.48 -18.31 -13.49
CA VAL A 44 13.01 -19.51 -14.20
C VAL A 44 12.43 -20.55 -13.23
N LEU A 45 12.98 -20.65 -12.02
CA LEU A 45 12.51 -21.61 -11.03
C LEU A 45 11.26 -21.10 -10.30
N PRO A 46 10.35 -22.00 -9.87
CA PRO A 46 9.18 -21.61 -9.08
C PRO A 46 9.58 -20.88 -7.78
N PRO A 47 8.74 -19.93 -7.29
CA PRO A 47 8.93 -19.25 -6.01
C PRO A 47 9.13 -20.19 -4.82
N THR A 48 8.53 -21.38 -4.88
CA THR A 48 8.60 -22.39 -3.81
C THR A 48 9.89 -23.21 -3.81
N HIS A 49 10.79 -23.04 -4.80
CA HIS A 49 11.99 -23.85 -4.92
C HIS A 49 13.06 -23.42 -3.87
N PRO A 50 13.72 -24.36 -3.15
CA PRO A 50 14.69 -24.02 -2.09
C PRO A 50 15.86 -23.15 -2.55
N LEU A 51 16.36 -23.38 -3.78
CA LEU A 51 17.43 -22.55 -4.34
C LEU A 51 16.99 -21.10 -4.59
N THR A 52 15.78 -20.89 -5.12
CA THR A 52 15.23 -19.54 -5.34
C THR A 52 15.16 -18.77 -4.03
N ARG A 53 14.68 -19.42 -2.96
CA ARG A 53 14.61 -18.86 -1.61
C ARG A 53 15.96 -18.51 -1.01
N ALA A 54 16.93 -19.42 -1.13
CA ALA A 54 18.28 -19.20 -0.60
C ALA A 54 19.00 -18.05 -1.32
N ILE A 55 18.76 -17.90 -2.63
CA ILE A 55 19.37 -16.85 -3.43
C ILE A 55 18.68 -15.50 -3.16
N SER A 56 17.34 -15.47 -3.10
CA SER A 56 16.57 -14.22 -2.93
C SER A 56 16.69 -13.62 -1.53
N SER A 57 16.98 -14.41 -0.51
CA SER A 57 17.24 -13.90 0.85
C SER A 57 18.61 -13.23 0.98
N ALA A 58 19.58 -13.63 0.16
CA ALA A 58 20.93 -13.07 0.19
C ALA A 58 21.11 -11.89 -0.79
N ILE A 59 20.39 -11.91 -1.91
CA ILE A 59 20.52 -10.90 -2.97
C ILE A 59 19.14 -10.31 -3.27
N PRO A 60 18.97 -8.97 -3.19
CA PRO A 60 17.68 -8.30 -3.37
C PRO A 60 17.31 -8.21 -4.86
N TYR A 61 16.96 -9.34 -5.47
CA TYR A 61 16.45 -9.36 -6.84
C TYR A 61 15.11 -8.63 -6.94
N PRO A 62 14.86 -7.81 -7.96
CA PRO A 62 13.60 -7.11 -8.12
C PRO A 62 12.49 -8.07 -8.55
N ALA A 63 11.37 -8.08 -7.83
CA ALA A 63 10.11 -8.66 -8.29
C ALA A 63 9.28 -7.62 -9.05
N ALA A 64 9.26 -6.39 -8.55
CA ALA A 64 8.66 -5.24 -9.22
C ALA A 64 9.47 -3.96 -8.87
N MET A 65 9.26 -2.90 -9.64
CA MET A 65 9.78 -1.57 -9.36
C MET A 65 8.69 -0.51 -9.54
N VAL A 66 8.63 0.45 -8.62
CA VAL A 66 7.73 1.60 -8.64
C VAL A 66 8.59 2.85 -8.47
N ASN A 67 8.69 3.70 -9.50
CA ASN A 67 9.48 4.94 -9.47
C ASN A 67 10.94 4.82 -8.97
N GLY A 68 11.55 3.64 -9.15
CA GLY A 68 12.92 3.35 -8.71
C GLY A 68 13.01 2.64 -7.35
N SER A 69 11.94 2.60 -6.57
CA SER A 69 11.82 1.73 -5.41
C SER A 69 11.63 0.28 -5.84
N VAL A 70 12.42 -0.60 -5.24
CA VAL A 70 12.46 -2.01 -5.59
C VAL A 70 11.60 -2.81 -4.61
N ILE A 71 10.62 -3.52 -5.15
CA ILE A 71 9.92 -4.58 -4.43
C ILE A 71 10.72 -5.86 -4.66
N THR A 72 11.24 -6.47 -3.59
CA THR A 72 12.17 -7.58 -3.72
C THR A 72 11.46 -8.91 -3.98
N MET A 73 12.17 -9.84 -4.60
CA MET A 73 11.75 -11.23 -4.76
C MET A 73 11.58 -11.91 -3.41
N HIS A 74 12.35 -11.52 -2.40
CA HIS A 74 12.18 -12.01 -1.04
C HIS A 74 10.80 -11.63 -0.47
N ASP A 75 10.39 -10.37 -0.61
CA ASP A 75 9.09 -9.90 -0.14
C ASP A 75 7.94 -10.61 -0.85
N TYR A 76 8.04 -10.74 -2.17
CA TYR A 76 7.07 -11.44 -2.99
C TYR A 76 6.92 -12.93 -2.61
N ILE A 77 8.04 -13.66 -2.45
CA ILE A 77 8.01 -15.08 -2.06
C ILE A 77 7.40 -15.25 -0.67
N ASN A 78 7.70 -14.35 0.27
CA ASN A 78 7.16 -14.42 1.63
C ASN A 78 5.63 -14.24 1.65
N GLU A 79 5.09 -13.30 0.87
CA GLU A 79 3.63 -13.14 0.73
C GLU A 79 3.00 -14.34 0.01
N TYR A 80 3.66 -14.85 -1.03
CA TYR A 80 3.19 -16.02 -1.76
C TYR A 80 3.10 -17.26 -0.87
N ASP A 81 4.15 -17.53 -0.09
CA ASP A 81 4.19 -18.68 0.81
C ASP A 81 3.12 -18.55 1.92
N ALA A 82 2.92 -17.35 2.47
CA ALA A 82 1.91 -17.11 3.49
C ALA A 82 0.49 -17.31 2.96
N LEU A 83 0.16 -16.71 1.81
CA LEU A 83 -1.15 -16.84 1.20
C LEU A 83 -1.41 -18.29 0.75
N LYS A 84 -0.42 -18.95 0.17
CA LYS A 84 -0.52 -20.37 -0.21
C LYS A 84 -0.75 -21.26 1.01
N LYS A 85 -0.08 -20.98 2.13
CA LYS A 85 -0.24 -21.76 3.37
C LYS A 85 -1.62 -21.56 3.98
N TYR A 86 -2.09 -20.32 4.04
CA TYR A 86 -3.43 -19.99 4.50
C TYR A 86 -4.50 -20.67 3.64
N LEU A 87 -4.40 -20.55 2.32
CA LEU A 87 -5.34 -21.21 1.42
C LEU A 87 -5.25 -22.73 1.52
N GLY A 88 -4.05 -23.31 1.61
CA GLY A 88 -3.86 -24.75 1.79
C GLY A 88 -4.41 -25.31 3.11
N SER A 89 -4.62 -24.47 4.12
CA SER A 89 -5.33 -24.83 5.36
C SER A 89 -6.87 -24.74 5.24
N SER A 90 -7.38 -24.19 4.14
CA SER A 90 -8.80 -23.96 3.88
C SER A 90 -9.33 -24.85 2.75
N ALA A 91 -10.61 -25.23 2.78
CA ALA A 91 -11.22 -26.05 1.75
C ALA A 91 -11.33 -25.33 0.38
N GLU A 92 -11.19 -24.00 0.34
CA GLU A 92 -11.23 -23.19 -0.89
C GLU A 92 -9.92 -23.17 -1.70
N ALA A 93 -8.85 -23.81 -1.22
CA ALA A 93 -7.50 -23.78 -1.81
C ALA A 93 -7.44 -24.13 -3.30
N GLU A 94 -8.29 -25.04 -3.76
CA GLU A 94 -8.24 -25.57 -5.13
C GLU A 94 -8.82 -24.63 -6.18
N SER A 95 -9.44 -23.52 -5.77
CA SER A 95 -10.23 -22.65 -6.66
C SER A 95 -9.50 -21.41 -7.19
N VAL A 96 -8.40 -20.98 -6.56
CA VAL A 96 -7.70 -19.73 -6.94
C VAL A 96 -6.59 -20.03 -7.96
N PRO A 97 -6.67 -19.50 -9.20
CA PRO A 97 -5.61 -19.67 -10.19
C PRO A 97 -4.30 -19.07 -9.68
N ALA A 98 -3.19 -19.81 -9.83
CA ALA A 98 -1.87 -19.36 -9.36
C ALA A 98 -1.50 -17.97 -9.89
N GLN A 99 -1.78 -17.69 -11.17
CA GLN A 99 -1.48 -16.40 -11.80
C GLN A 99 -2.27 -15.25 -11.16
N ALA A 100 -3.54 -15.47 -10.83
CA ALA A 100 -4.36 -14.46 -10.16
C ALA A 100 -3.80 -14.15 -8.77
N MET A 101 -3.39 -15.18 -8.02
CA MET A 101 -2.75 -15.03 -6.72
C MET A 101 -1.44 -14.21 -6.82
N GLN A 102 -0.59 -14.53 -7.80
CA GLN A 102 0.67 -13.82 -8.03
C GLN A 102 0.45 -12.34 -8.35
N GLN A 103 -0.53 -12.04 -9.22
CA GLN A 103 -0.87 -10.67 -9.59
C GLN A 103 -1.41 -9.89 -8.38
N THR A 104 -2.34 -10.47 -7.61
CA THR A 104 -2.88 -9.84 -6.40
C THR A 104 -1.78 -9.50 -5.38
N ILE A 105 -0.81 -10.40 -5.18
CA ILE A 105 0.32 -10.16 -4.28
C ILE A 105 1.17 -8.99 -4.80
N LEU A 106 1.49 -8.98 -6.09
CA LEU A 106 2.30 -7.92 -6.68
C LEU A 106 1.60 -6.57 -6.59
N ASP A 107 0.30 -6.51 -6.88
CA ASP A 107 -0.48 -5.28 -6.80
C ASP A 107 -0.60 -4.78 -5.36
N ALA A 108 -0.80 -5.67 -4.39
CA ALA A 108 -0.78 -5.32 -2.97
C ALA A 108 0.58 -4.75 -2.54
N LEU A 109 1.69 -5.35 -2.98
CA LEU A 109 3.05 -4.86 -2.69
C LEU A 109 3.34 -3.52 -3.37
N VAL A 110 2.85 -3.31 -4.60
CA VAL A 110 2.95 -2.05 -5.32
C VAL A 110 2.18 -0.95 -4.58
N ASN A 111 0.93 -1.20 -4.20
CA ASN A 111 0.11 -0.25 -3.45
C ASN A 111 0.74 0.07 -2.09
N LYS A 112 1.20 -0.94 -1.34
CA LYS A 112 1.92 -0.75 -0.07
C LYS A 112 3.16 0.14 -0.25
N THR A 113 3.91 -0.08 -1.33
CA THR A 113 5.11 0.72 -1.64
C THR A 113 4.73 2.16 -1.97
N ALA A 114 3.71 2.36 -2.81
CA ALA A 114 3.22 3.69 -3.18
C ALA A 114 2.76 4.49 -1.96
N ILE A 115 1.95 3.89 -1.06
CA ILE A 115 1.51 4.53 0.18
C ILE A 115 2.70 4.95 1.05
N ARG A 116 3.71 4.09 1.19
CA ARG A 116 4.91 4.39 1.97
C ARG A 116 5.72 5.53 1.36
N GLU A 117 5.86 5.57 0.03
CA GLU A 117 6.54 6.66 -0.67
C GLU A 117 5.80 7.99 -0.52
N LEU A 118 4.47 7.98 -0.66
CA LEU A 118 3.62 9.15 -0.41
C LEU A 118 3.75 9.64 1.04
N ALA A 119 3.69 8.73 2.01
CA ALA A 119 3.88 9.06 3.42
C ALA A 119 5.24 9.70 3.69
N MET A 120 6.33 9.14 3.14
CA MET A 120 7.65 9.74 3.26
C MET A 120 7.74 11.12 2.61
N ARG A 121 7.14 11.29 1.42
CA ARG A 121 7.10 12.56 0.69
C ARG A 121 6.37 13.64 1.48
N ASP A 122 5.24 13.28 2.07
CA ASP A 122 4.33 14.21 2.76
C ASP A 122 4.62 14.33 4.26
N GLY A 123 5.67 13.64 4.74
CA GLY A 123 6.15 13.74 6.12
C GLY A 123 5.33 12.95 7.14
N VAL A 124 4.42 12.08 6.70
CA VAL A 124 3.65 11.18 7.56
C VAL A 124 4.53 10.02 8.01
N ARG A 125 4.67 9.86 9.32
CA ARG A 125 5.49 8.80 9.93
C ARG A 125 4.59 7.76 10.59
N LEU A 126 5.04 6.51 10.51
CA LEU A 126 4.38 5.39 11.17
C LEU A 126 4.27 5.66 12.68
N ASP A 127 3.05 5.57 13.19
CA ASP A 127 2.77 5.59 14.63
C ASP A 127 2.85 4.17 15.20
N GLU A 128 3.99 3.86 15.80
CA GLU A 128 4.26 2.55 16.42
C GLU A 128 3.33 2.25 17.60
N ASP A 129 2.87 3.27 18.34
CA ASP A 129 1.95 3.09 19.46
C ASP A 129 0.57 2.66 18.93
N ARG A 130 0.15 3.19 17.77
CA ARG A 130 -1.05 2.73 17.06
C ARG A 130 -0.90 1.30 16.55
N VAL A 131 0.27 0.90 16.05
CA VAL A 131 0.54 -0.50 15.67
C VAL A 131 0.36 -1.43 16.86
N GLU A 132 0.90 -1.06 18.03
CA GLU A 132 0.74 -1.86 19.25
C GLU A 132 -0.70 -1.89 19.73
N ALA A 133 -1.43 -0.77 19.68
CA ALA A 133 -2.83 -0.70 20.07
C ALA A 133 -3.71 -1.63 19.21
N PHE A 134 -3.52 -1.64 17.89
CA PHE A 134 -4.21 -2.56 16.98
C PHE A 134 -3.85 -4.01 17.28
N TYR A 135 -2.59 -4.29 17.60
CA TYR A 135 -2.17 -5.63 17.98
C TYR A 135 -2.86 -6.12 19.26
N LEU A 136 -2.92 -5.29 20.29
CA LEU A 136 -3.57 -5.62 21.56
C LEU A 136 -5.08 -5.81 21.42
N ASP A 137 -5.74 -5.03 20.55
CA ASP A 137 -7.16 -5.20 20.23
C ASP A 137 -7.45 -6.58 19.60
N LEU A 138 -6.62 -7.01 18.65
CA LEU A 138 -6.72 -8.35 18.05
C LEU A 138 -6.48 -9.47 19.06
N LEU A 139 -5.57 -9.28 20.02
CA LEU A 139 -5.37 -10.25 21.11
C LEU A 139 -6.59 -10.34 22.02
N GLY A 140 -7.30 -9.23 22.24
CA GLY A 140 -8.55 -9.19 23.00
C GLY A 140 -9.64 -10.08 22.40
N THR A 141 -9.62 -10.31 21.09
CA THR A 141 -10.60 -11.18 20.39
C THR A 141 -10.21 -12.66 20.34
N GLU A 142 -8.91 -12.98 20.27
CA GLU A 142 -8.38 -14.36 20.10
C GLU A 142 -7.93 -15.01 21.42
N GLY A 143 -7.97 -14.26 22.53
CA GLY A 143 -7.79 -14.77 23.89
C GLY A 143 -6.39 -14.53 24.47
N SER A 144 -5.33 -15.14 23.92
CA SER A 144 -3.96 -15.00 24.45
C SER A 144 -2.89 -14.83 23.36
N GLU A 145 -1.81 -14.11 23.69
CA GLU A 145 -0.68 -13.85 22.79
C GLU A 145 -0.04 -15.14 22.25
N GLU A 146 0.13 -16.15 23.11
CA GLU A 146 0.73 -17.43 22.71
C GLU A 146 -0.15 -18.19 21.72
N ALA A 147 -1.46 -18.22 21.95
CA ALA A 147 -2.41 -18.85 21.04
C ALA A 147 -2.41 -18.16 19.67
N PHE A 148 -2.41 -16.82 19.66
CA PHE A 148 -2.36 -16.03 18.43
C PHE A 148 -1.04 -16.25 17.66
N ALA A 149 0.10 -16.21 18.36
CA ALA A 149 1.41 -16.47 17.76
C ALA A 149 1.49 -17.88 17.13
N LYS A 150 0.88 -18.87 17.80
CA LYS A 150 0.78 -20.23 17.28
C LYS A 150 -0.08 -20.28 16.02
N GLN A 151 -1.26 -19.68 16.00
CA GLN A 151 -2.12 -19.60 14.82
C GLN A 151 -1.42 -18.90 13.64
N LEU A 152 -0.72 -17.79 13.90
CA LEU A 152 0.05 -17.08 12.87
C LEU A 152 1.12 -17.99 12.24
N THR A 153 1.83 -18.74 13.07
CA THR A 153 2.85 -19.69 12.61
C THR A 153 2.23 -20.86 11.86
N GLU A 154 1.09 -21.40 12.33
CA GLU A 154 0.41 -22.55 11.75
C GLU A 154 -0.29 -22.23 10.43
N ASN A 155 -0.87 -21.04 10.28
CA ASN A 155 -1.68 -20.67 9.12
C ASN A 155 -0.88 -19.86 8.09
N PHE A 156 0.03 -19.00 8.53
CA PHE A 156 0.77 -18.08 7.65
C PHE A 156 2.28 -18.36 7.64
N GLY A 157 2.80 -19.06 8.65
CA GLY A 157 4.24 -19.25 8.81
C GLY A 157 4.97 -18.00 9.26
N TRP A 158 4.25 -17.04 9.85
CA TRP A 158 4.79 -15.80 10.34
C TRP A 158 4.93 -15.79 11.85
N THR A 159 5.97 -15.10 12.31
CA THR A 159 6.11 -14.67 13.70
C THR A 159 5.21 -13.47 13.97
N THR A 160 4.90 -13.20 15.24
CA THR A 160 4.21 -11.97 15.67
C THR A 160 4.86 -10.70 15.11
N ARG A 161 6.20 -10.64 15.11
CA ARG A 161 6.95 -9.50 14.57
C ARG A 161 6.69 -9.32 13.07
N GLN A 162 6.75 -10.40 12.29
CA GLN A 162 6.44 -10.34 10.86
C GLN A 162 4.99 -9.93 10.61
N PHE A 163 4.05 -10.40 11.44
CA PHE A 163 2.66 -9.96 11.32
C PHE A 163 2.51 -8.44 11.55
N LYS A 164 3.16 -7.90 12.59
CA LYS A 164 3.20 -6.44 12.83
C LYS A 164 3.80 -5.70 11.62
N GLU A 165 5.01 -6.05 11.21
CA GLU A 165 5.76 -5.41 10.11
C GLU A 165 5.04 -5.48 8.74
N ARG A 166 4.36 -6.61 8.48
CA ARG A 166 3.79 -6.87 7.16
C ARG A 166 2.36 -6.40 7.03
N ILE A 167 1.56 -6.58 8.07
CA ILE A 167 0.13 -6.32 8.06
C ILE A 167 -0.18 -5.02 8.82
N LEU A 168 0.11 -4.98 10.12
CA LEU A 168 -0.35 -3.87 10.96
C LEU A 168 0.32 -2.55 10.61
N GLU A 169 1.64 -2.51 10.40
CA GLU A 169 2.32 -1.29 9.96
C GLU A 169 1.74 -0.75 8.64
N SER A 170 1.39 -1.63 7.70
CA SER A 170 0.79 -1.25 6.42
C SER A 170 -0.60 -0.65 6.59
N ILE A 171 -1.41 -1.24 7.49
CA ILE A 171 -2.75 -0.73 7.81
C ILE A 171 -2.64 0.62 8.51
N VAL A 172 -1.78 0.72 9.51
CA VAL A 172 -1.61 1.95 10.30
C VAL A 172 -1.12 3.09 9.41
N ILE A 173 -0.10 2.89 8.58
CA ILE A 173 0.36 3.96 7.69
C ILE A 173 -0.70 4.36 6.66
N ALA A 174 -1.48 3.41 6.14
CA ALA A 174 -2.57 3.71 5.22
C ALA A 174 -3.69 4.52 5.91
N LEU A 175 -4.05 4.18 7.15
CA LEU A 175 -5.02 4.95 7.93
C LEU A 175 -4.53 6.37 8.22
N GLN A 176 -3.27 6.52 8.67
CA GLN A 176 -2.67 7.83 8.91
C GLN A 176 -2.62 8.67 7.62
N MET A 177 -2.30 8.05 6.48
CA MET A 177 -2.33 8.74 5.18
C MET A 177 -3.75 9.10 4.75
N SER A 178 -4.75 8.27 5.04
CA SER A 178 -6.15 8.59 4.76
C SER A 178 -6.61 9.79 5.58
N GLU A 179 -6.30 9.81 6.88
CA GLU A 179 -6.57 10.94 7.78
C GLU A 179 -5.86 12.22 7.30
N PHE A 180 -4.60 12.11 6.88
CA PHE A 180 -3.85 13.22 6.30
C PHE A 180 -4.52 13.78 5.04
N VAL A 181 -4.86 12.92 4.07
CA VAL A 181 -5.47 13.34 2.80
C VAL A 181 -6.84 13.97 3.01
N LEU A 182 -7.67 13.39 3.88
CA LEU A 182 -9.01 13.92 4.19
C LEU A 182 -8.96 15.25 4.96
N GLY A 183 -7.90 15.46 5.74
CA GLY A 183 -7.69 16.70 6.51
C GLY A 183 -6.95 17.81 5.75
N ASP A 184 -6.35 17.52 4.59
CA ASP A 184 -5.58 18.50 3.82
C ASP A 184 -6.50 19.41 2.99
N GLU A 185 -6.63 20.68 3.41
CA GLU A 185 -7.50 21.65 2.74
C GLU A 185 -7.13 21.89 1.27
N ALA A 186 -5.85 21.78 0.91
CA ALA A 186 -5.41 22.02 -0.46
C ALA A 186 -5.81 20.87 -1.38
N LEU A 187 -5.68 19.61 -0.92
CA LEU A 187 -6.17 18.45 -1.66
C LEU A 187 -7.69 18.47 -1.81
N GLN A 188 -8.42 19.02 -0.83
CA GLN A 188 -9.87 19.07 -0.86
C GLN A 188 -10.46 20.33 -1.53
N ALA A 189 -9.62 21.27 -1.96
CA ALA A 189 -10.05 22.60 -2.40
C ALA A 189 -11.01 22.56 -3.59
N ASP A 190 -10.74 21.71 -4.59
CA ASP A 190 -11.56 21.63 -5.80
C ASP A 190 -12.97 21.09 -5.50
N GLY A 191 -13.08 20.02 -4.69
CA GLY A 191 -14.36 19.46 -4.28
C GLY A 191 -15.18 20.44 -3.43
N ARG A 192 -14.51 21.17 -2.53
CA ARG A 192 -15.15 22.23 -1.73
C ARG A 192 -15.64 23.38 -2.61
N ALA A 193 -14.83 23.86 -3.54
CA ALA A 193 -15.23 24.92 -4.46
C ALA A 193 -16.41 24.48 -5.34
N GLN A 194 -16.44 23.22 -5.78
CA GLN A 194 -17.54 22.68 -6.57
C GLN A 194 -18.87 22.70 -5.81
N ILE A 195 -18.90 22.22 -4.56
CA ILE A 195 -20.13 22.21 -3.77
C ILE A 195 -20.58 23.63 -3.38
N GLU A 196 -19.64 24.55 -3.12
CA GLU A 196 -19.94 25.95 -2.80
C GLU A 196 -20.55 26.68 -4.01
N ASN A 197 -20.00 26.44 -5.21
CA ASN A 197 -20.56 26.95 -6.45
C ASN A 197 -21.97 26.41 -6.71
N GLU A 198 -22.21 25.13 -6.42
CA GLU A 198 -23.52 24.50 -6.55
C GLU A 198 -24.54 25.02 -5.51
N LEU A 199 -24.08 25.45 -4.33
CA LEU A 199 -24.92 26.16 -3.37
C LEU A 199 -25.32 27.54 -3.90
N ALA A 200 -24.36 28.28 -4.49
CA ALA A 200 -24.58 29.64 -4.99
C ALA A 200 -25.37 29.69 -6.32
N SER A 201 -25.15 28.71 -7.20
CA SER A 201 -25.77 28.60 -8.53
C SER A 201 -26.21 27.14 -8.79
N PRO A 202 -27.41 26.74 -8.32
CA PRO A 202 -27.87 25.36 -8.40
C PRO A 202 -27.96 24.80 -9.83
N GLY A 203 -27.72 23.49 -9.98
CA GLY A 203 -28.01 22.74 -11.20
C GLY A 203 -26.78 22.30 -12.01
N THR A 204 -25.57 22.48 -11.48
CA THR A 204 -24.32 21.96 -12.07
C THR A 204 -24.04 20.53 -11.67
N VAL A 205 -24.41 20.15 -10.44
CA VAL A 205 -24.29 18.79 -9.91
C VAL A 205 -25.69 18.21 -9.74
N PRO A 206 -25.98 17.00 -10.26
CA PRO A 206 -27.31 16.41 -10.17
C PRO A 206 -27.67 16.08 -8.72
N ALA A 207 -28.83 16.54 -8.28
CA ALA A 207 -29.41 16.14 -7.00
C ALA A 207 -29.98 14.71 -7.09
N GLN A 208 -29.68 13.89 -6.09
CA GLN A 208 -30.15 12.52 -5.96
C GLN A 208 -31.26 12.44 -4.91
N GLU A 209 -32.32 11.70 -5.21
CA GLU A 209 -33.38 11.40 -4.24
C GLU A 209 -32.82 10.46 -3.17
N MET A 210 -32.88 10.88 -1.90
CA MET A 210 -32.44 10.02 -0.78
C MET A 210 -33.58 9.19 -0.19
N GLY A 211 -34.83 9.58 -0.47
CA GLY A 211 -36.02 8.94 0.08
C GLY A 211 -36.63 9.74 1.23
N VAL A 212 -37.39 9.05 2.07
CA VAL A 212 -38.18 9.65 3.16
C VAL A 212 -37.58 9.27 4.50
N TYR A 213 -37.36 10.26 5.35
CA TYR A 213 -36.75 10.11 6.67
C TYR A 213 -37.66 10.67 7.75
N PRO A 214 -37.94 9.93 8.83
CA PRO A 214 -38.55 10.50 10.03
C PRO A 214 -37.62 11.56 10.62
N VAL A 215 -38.17 12.69 11.08
CA VAL A 215 -37.37 13.77 11.69
C VAL A 215 -36.57 13.25 12.90
N ALA A 216 -37.14 12.31 13.66
CA ALA A 216 -36.51 11.71 14.83
C ALA A 216 -35.29 10.82 14.52
N GLU A 217 -35.14 10.37 13.28
CA GLU A 217 -34.04 9.50 12.83
C GLU A 217 -32.96 10.25 12.06
N LEU A 218 -33.10 11.57 11.88
CA LEU A 218 -32.11 12.35 11.17
C LEU A 218 -30.78 12.41 11.95
N PRO A 219 -29.63 12.23 11.26
CA PRO A 219 -28.33 12.55 11.83
C PRO A 219 -28.29 14.00 12.34
N GLU A 220 -27.56 14.24 13.43
CA GLU A 220 -27.42 15.59 14.01
C GLU A 220 -26.91 16.61 12.99
N ALA A 221 -25.96 16.21 12.15
CA ALA A 221 -25.41 17.05 11.08
C ALA A 221 -26.47 17.51 10.05
N TRP A 222 -27.62 16.82 9.97
CA TRP A 222 -28.70 17.11 9.02
C TRP A 222 -29.87 17.83 9.66
N ALA A 223 -29.87 18.03 10.99
CA ALA A 223 -31.01 18.58 11.73
C ALA A 223 -31.54 19.90 11.15
N ALA A 224 -30.66 20.73 10.60
CA ALA A 224 -31.01 21.99 9.95
C ALA A 224 -32.04 21.83 8.81
N VAL A 225 -32.09 20.69 8.13
CA VAL A 225 -33.06 20.43 7.04
C VAL A 225 -34.50 20.35 7.56
N GLY A 226 -34.68 19.98 8.83
CA GLY A 226 -35.98 19.87 9.47
C GLY A 226 -36.70 21.20 9.64
N GLU A 227 -35.96 22.31 9.69
CA GLU A 227 -36.50 23.66 9.88
C GLU A 227 -36.73 24.41 8.55
N LEU A 228 -36.28 23.84 7.42
CA LEU A 228 -36.38 24.48 6.12
C LEU A 228 -37.83 24.45 5.59
N PRO A 229 -38.22 25.45 4.76
CA PRO A 229 -39.42 25.33 3.94
C PRO A 229 -39.21 24.29 2.84
N VAL A 230 -40.29 23.75 2.28
CA VAL A 230 -40.23 22.88 1.09
C VAL A 230 -39.58 23.63 -0.08
N GLY A 231 -38.62 23.00 -0.74
CA GLY A 231 -37.72 23.59 -1.74
C GLY A 231 -36.51 24.31 -1.14
N GLY A 232 -36.43 24.43 0.19
CA GLY A 232 -35.29 25.00 0.89
C GLY A 232 -34.08 24.07 0.86
N ARG A 233 -32.89 24.66 0.80
CA ARG A 233 -31.58 23.96 0.83
C ARG A 233 -30.80 24.30 2.09
N THR A 234 -30.03 23.34 2.61
CA THR A 234 -29.05 23.59 3.68
C THR A 234 -27.85 24.37 3.16
N GLY A 235 -26.99 24.83 4.06
CA GLY A 235 -25.60 25.12 3.70
C GLY A 235 -24.83 23.84 3.33
N VAL A 236 -23.53 23.99 3.04
CA VAL A 236 -22.64 22.84 2.84
C VAL A 236 -22.46 22.12 4.17
N ILE A 237 -22.81 20.83 4.17
CA ILE A 237 -22.60 19.91 5.29
C ILE A 237 -21.37 19.08 4.96
N GLU A 238 -20.38 19.09 5.85
CA GLU A 238 -19.20 18.25 5.72
C GLU A 238 -19.45 16.90 6.36
N SER A 239 -19.34 15.84 5.56
CA SER A 239 -19.31 14.46 6.02
C SER A 239 -17.89 13.90 5.97
N GLU A 240 -17.72 12.65 6.39
CA GLU A 240 -16.43 11.97 6.38
C GLU A 240 -15.82 11.90 4.97
N LEU A 241 -16.62 11.52 3.96
CA LEU A 241 -16.15 11.29 2.59
C LEU A 241 -16.78 12.21 1.54
N ASN A 242 -17.69 13.11 1.93
CA ASN A 242 -18.43 13.95 0.98
C ASN A 242 -18.69 15.34 1.53
N TYR A 243 -18.87 16.28 0.62
CA TYR A 243 -19.57 17.52 0.86
C TYR A 243 -21.02 17.41 0.37
N LEU A 244 -21.97 17.81 1.20
CA LEU A 244 -23.40 17.61 0.96
C LEU A 244 -24.18 18.92 1.01
N ILE A 245 -25.18 19.06 0.14
CA ILE A 245 -26.27 20.02 0.29
C ILE A 245 -27.57 19.23 0.27
N LEU A 246 -28.39 19.37 1.32
CA LEU A 246 -29.69 18.73 1.40
C LEU A 246 -30.79 19.70 0.97
N GLU A 247 -31.76 19.20 0.22
CA GLU A 247 -32.97 19.93 -0.18
C GLU A 247 -34.20 19.19 0.36
N LEU A 248 -35.08 19.91 1.04
CA LEU A 248 -36.36 19.38 1.47
C LEU A 248 -37.34 19.39 0.30
N SER A 249 -37.65 18.22 -0.27
CA SER A 249 -38.55 18.12 -1.42
C SER A 249 -40.02 18.01 -1.00
N GLU A 250 -40.31 17.36 0.13
CA GLU A 250 -41.67 17.22 0.66
C GLU A 250 -41.64 17.06 2.19
N ARG A 251 -42.65 17.62 2.88
CA ARG A 251 -42.93 17.33 4.30
C ARG A 251 -44.30 16.69 4.40
N SER A 252 -44.38 15.54 5.05
CA SER A 252 -45.63 14.81 5.26
C SER A 252 -45.75 14.34 6.71
N GLU A 253 -46.98 14.02 7.10
CA GLU A 253 -47.29 13.39 8.39
C GLU A 253 -47.77 11.96 8.10
N ALA A 254 -47.05 10.95 8.60
CA ALA A 254 -47.41 9.56 8.43
C ALA A 254 -47.20 8.80 9.74
N GLY A 255 -48.22 8.07 10.18
CA GLY A 255 -48.15 7.31 11.45
C GLY A 255 -48.08 8.18 12.72
N GLY A 256 -48.34 9.48 12.63
CA GLY A 256 -48.20 10.42 13.75
C GLY A 256 -46.80 11.02 13.88
N GLU A 257 -45.93 10.79 12.90
CA GLU A 257 -44.58 11.34 12.83
C GLU A 257 -44.40 12.21 11.59
N THR A 258 -43.68 13.32 11.77
CA THR A 258 -43.25 14.17 10.66
C THR A 258 -42.16 13.46 9.87
N GLN A 259 -42.39 13.32 8.57
CA GLN A 259 -41.48 12.71 7.62
C GLN A 259 -41.02 13.74 6.58
N LEU A 260 -39.75 13.67 6.21
CA LEU A 260 -39.12 14.57 5.25
C LEU A 260 -38.64 13.75 4.05
N ARG A 261 -39.09 14.11 2.85
CA ARG A 261 -38.48 13.62 1.63
C ARG A 261 -37.30 14.53 1.28
N LEU A 262 -36.12 13.95 1.14
CA LEU A 262 -34.88 14.69 0.94
C LEU A 262 -34.26 14.36 -0.42
N LYS A 263 -33.70 15.39 -1.05
CA LYS A 263 -32.70 15.25 -2.10
C LYS A 263 -31.34 15.68 -1.57
N ALA A 264 -30.28 15.09 -2.10
CA ALA A 264 -28.92 15.48 -1.78
C ALA A 264 -28.13 15.78 -3.06
N VAL A 265 -27.38 16.86 -3.01
CA VAL A 265 -26.26 17.08 -3.92
C VAL A 265 -24.99 16.70 -3.16
N SER A 266 -24.16 15.83 -3.75
CA SER A 266 -22.95 15.31 -3.13
C SER A 266 -21.75 15.52 -4.03
N VAL A 267 -20.67 16.03 -3.47
CA VAL A 267 -19.34 16.06 -4.10
C VAL A 267 -18.40 15.23 -3.24
N PRO A 268 -17.76 14.18 -3.77
CA PRO A 268 -16.84 13.35 -3.00
C PRO A 268 -15.59 14.13 -2.60
N LYS A 269 -15.07 13.81 -1.42
CA LYS A 269 -13.72 14.23 -0.98
C LYS A 269 -12.67 13.40 -1.70
N VAL A 270 -11.49 13.98 -1.91
CA VAL A 270 -10.34 13.24 -2.42
C VAL A 270 -9.89 12.25 -1.35
N THR A 271 -9.71 10.99 -1.74
CA THR A 271 -9.33 9.89 -0.83
C THR A 271 -7.87 9.47 -1.03
N LEU A 272 -7.35 8.66 -0.10
CA LEU A 272 -6.04 8.03 -0.30
C LEU A 272 -6.00 7.16 -1.56
N GLU A 273 -7.10 6.49 -1.90
CA GLU A 273 -7.17 5.65 -3.11
C GLU A 273 -6.96 6.49 -4.38
N ASP A 274 -7.60 7.67 -4.44
CA ASP A 274 -7.43 8.60 -5.56
C ASP A 274 -5.98 9.07 -5.69
N ILE A 275 -5.35 9.44 -4.57
CA ILE A 275 -3.95 9.90 -4.55
C ILE A 275 -2.98 8.77 -4.93
N VAL A 276 -3.20 7.54 -4.44
CA VAL A 276 -2.38 6.37 -4.79
C VAL A 276 -2.53 6.05 -6.28
N LYS A 277 -3.76 6.09 -6.80
CA LYS A 277 -4.03 5.86 -8.22
C LYS A 277 -3.34 6.91 -9.09
N GLU A 278 -3.50 8.18 -8.78
CA GLU A 278 -2.83 9.27 -9.51
C GLU A 278 -1.30 9.12 -9.45
N TYR A 279 -0.77 8.78 -8.28
CA TYR A 279 0.66 8.51 -8.11
C TYR A 279 1.14 7.37 -9.02
N LEU A 280 0.39 6.26 -9.08
CA LEU A 280 0.72 5.09 -9.89
C LEU A 280 0.53 5.33 -11.40
N ASP A 281 -0.48 6.10 -11.80
CA ASP A 281 -0.71 6.50 -13.21
C ASP A 281 0.45 7.35 -13.74
N GLY A 282 1.06 8.18 -12.87
CA GLY A 282 2.30 8.90 -13.17
C GLY A 282 3.58 8.07 -13.01
N ALA A 283 3.50 6.89 -12.39
CA ALA A 283 4.68 6.09 -12.04
C ALA A 283 5.15 5.16 -13.16
N LYS A 284 6.46 4.90 -13.18
CA LYS A 284 7.03 3.83 -14.01
C LYS A 284 7.01 2.51 -13.25
N VAL A 285 5.89 1.78 -13.36
CA VAL A 285 5.76 0.44 -12.77
C VAL A 285 6.34 -0.62 -13.73
N ARG A 286 7.23 -1.48 -13.23
CA ARG A 286 7.81 -2.60 -13.99
C ARG A 286 7.73 -3.89 -13.18
N TYR A 287 7.12 -4.91 -13.76
CA TYR A 287 7.05 -6.25 -13.18
C TYR A 287 8.13 -7.15 -13.81
N PHE A 288 8.87 -7.87 -12.97
CA PHE A 288 9.92 -8.80 -13.38
C PHE A 288 9.52 -10.27 -13.18
N VAL A 289 8.45 -10.50 -12.42
CA VAL A 289 7.81 -11.82 -12.21
C VAL A 289 6.55 -11.89 -13.07
N ARG A 290 6.24 -13.08 -13.60
CA ARG A 290 5.06 -13.39 -14.41
C ARG A 290 4.38 -14.65 -13.89
#